data_AF-A0A7V3PQM7-F1
#
_entry.id   AF-A0A7V3PQM7-F1
#
_cell.length_a   1.000
_cell.length_b   1.000
_cell.length_c   1.000
_cell.angle_alpha   90.00
_cell.angle_beta   90.00
_cell.angle_gamma   90.00
#
_symmetry.space_group_name_H-M   'P 1'
#
loop_
_entity.id
_entity.type
_entity.pdbx_description
1 polymer ?
#
loop_
_entity_poly.entity_id
_entity_poly.type
_entity_poly.pdbx_seq_one_letter_code
_entity_poly.pdbx_strand_id
1 'polypeptide(L)'
;KRFLTCDALPHRHPDLCRTGFWWNELGGVFDMTRDTERVRDELVATLLGLWDHIKNHCPQCRDLARTWELEWFGWVPGKRETRRLLGDHILTELDLVEARPFEDAVAHGGWPIDLHPPWGIYDREPPALMLPLEDIYSIPLRALYSRNVENLLFAGRCASATHVAFGSTRLAATGAAMGQAAGTAAAMAAFRGCTPREIADRHIRELQEILLRQDQYIPDLAAQDEGDMARKAQISASSEAEGCEAASVANGLTRHRRGRTNQWASGEGQPLPQWLELRWPQPRAVGEIHLTFDTGFARPLTHSQYPSTLKKQVRGPQPETVKDFRIEAWLDGSWRAVARITGNYQRKRVLKLGHLLATEAMRIVVEATQGDPQARIYEVRVYG
;
A
#
# COMPACT_ATOMS: atom_id res chain seq x y z
N LYS A 1 14.31 -35.94 -6.76
CA LYS A 1 15.63 -35.51 -7.28
C LYS A 1 16.65 -35.58 -6.15
N ARG A 2 17.96 -35.61 -6.40
CA ARG A 2 18.98 -35.66 -5.34
C ARG A 2 20.02 -34.56 -5.53
N PHE A 3 20.30 -33.81 -4.46
CA PHE A 3 21.37 -32.84 -4.39
C PHE A 3 22.42 -33.40 -3.42
N LEU A 4 23.52 -33.96 -3.94
CA LEU A 4 24.50 -34.67 -3.12
C LEU A 4 25.58 -33.75 -2.57
N THR A 5 25.79 -32.60 -3.20
CA THR A 5 26.81 -31.61 -2.83
C THR A 5 26.19 -30.22 -2.82
N CYS A 6 26.78 -29.31 -2.03
CA CYS A 6 26.36 -27.91 -1.95
C CYS A 6 26.46 -27.20 -3.32
N ASP A 7 27.41 -27.61 -4.16
CA ASP A 7 27.63 -27.06 -5.51
C ASP A 7 26.48 -27.35 -6.48
N ALA A 8 25.61 -28.31 -6.15
CA ALA A 8 24.39 -28.56 -6.92
C ALA A 8 23.32 -27.48 -6.71
N LEU A 9 23.53 -26.56 -5.76
CA LEU A 9 22.61 -25.48 -5.39
C LEU A 9 23.35 -24.13 -5.34
N PRO A 10 23.98 -23.69 -6.45
CA PRO A 10 24.73 -22.45 -6.49
C PRO A 10 23.83 -21.26 -6.10
N HIS A 11 24.39 -20.28 -5.38
CA HIS A 11 23.71 -19.06 -4.90
C HIS A 11 22.50 -19.24 -3.96
N ARG A 12 22.03 -20.47 -3.73
CA ARG A 12 20.88 -20.81 -2.87
C ARG A 12 21.32 -21.32 -1.49
N HIS A 13 22.58 -21.74 -1.41
CA HIS A 13 23.16 -22.32 -0.20
C HIS A 13 23.08 -21.44 1.06
N PRO A 14 23.33 -20.12 1.03
CA PRO A 14 23.28 -19.28 2.23
C PRO A 14 21.92 -19.26 2.94
N ASP A 15 20.84 -19.59 2.23
CA ASP A 15 19.47 -19.59 2.76
C ASP A 15 18.92 -21.00 3.10
N LEU A 16 19.63 -22.08 2.74
CA LEU A 16 19.21 -23.47 2.99
C LEU A 16 18.88 -23.77 4.46
N CYS A 17 19.58 -23.10 5.38
CA CYS A 17 19.50 -23.36 6.82
C CYS A 17 18.95 -22.21 7.65
N ARG A 18 18.22 -21.30 7.01
CA ARG A 18 17.63 -20.15 7.67
C ARG A 18 16.12 -20.16 7.52
N THR A 19 15.60 -19.43 6.54
CA THR A 19 14.16 -19.20 6.32
C THR A 19 13.91 -18.81 4.87
N GLY A 20 12.66 -18.94 4.42
CA GLY A 20 12.20 -18.34 3.16
C GLY A 20 12.66 -19.09 1.92
N PHE A 21 12.29 -20.37 1.77
CA PHE A 21 12.55 -21.19 0.57
C PHE A 21 11.83 -20.69 -0.72
N TRP A 22 11.68 -19.37 -0.89
CA TRP A 22 11.02 -18.71 -2.02
C TRP A 22 11.72 -19.00 -3.35
N TRP A 23 13.02 -19.31 -3.31
CA TRP A 23 13.86 -19.69 -4.45
C TRP A 23 13.69 -21.16 -4.88
N ASN A 24 12.96 -21.98 -4.11
CA ASN A 24 12.61 -23.34 -4.51
C ASN A 24 11.45 -23.29 -5.51
N GLU A 25 11.79 -23.01 -6.76
CA GLU A 25 10.82 -22.80 -7.82
C GLU A 25 11.27 -23.41 -9.14
N LEU A 26 10.30 -23.52 -10.05
CA LEU A 26 10.48 -23.86 -11.46
C LEU A 26 9.66 -22.84 -12.26
N GLY A 27 10.12 -22.46 -13.45
CA GLY A 27 9.30 -21.67 -14.35
C GLY A 27 10.11 -20.98 -15.41
N GLY A 28 9.51 -20.79 -16.60
CA GLY A 28 10.14 -20.20 -17.78
C GLY A 28 10.33 -21.16 -18.94
N VAL A 29 10.39 -22.48 -18.66
CA VAL A 29 10.49 -23.55 -19.69
C VAL A 29 9.27 -24.48 -19.75
N PHE A 30 8.33 -24.34 -18.81
CA PHE A 30 7.06 -25.10 -18.79
C PHE A 30 5.88 -24.17 -19.03
N ASP A 31 4.82 -24.67 -19.68
CA ASP A 31 3.54 -23.96 -19.71
C ASP A 31 2.86 -24.16 -18.34
N MET A 32 2.91 -23.14 -17.50
CA MET A 32 2.39 -23.20 -16.12
C MET A 32 0.88 -23.47 -16.04
N THR A 33 0.15 -23.40 -17.14
CA THR A 33 -1.27 -23.78 -17.21
C THR A 33 -1.44 -25.22 -17.67
N ARG A 34 -0.80 -25.59 -18.78
CA ARG A 34 -0.95 -26.92 -19.42
C ARG A 34 -0.15 -28.02 -18.73
N ASP A 35 1.02 -27.70 -18.19
CA ASP A 35 1.94 -28.65 -17.55
C ASP A 35 1.77 -28.69 -16.02
N THR A 36 0.58 -28.34 -15.50
CA THR A 36 0.36 -28.11 -14.06
C THR A 36 0.76 -29.31 -13.20
N GLU A 37 0.35 -30.53 -13.59
CA GLU A 37 0.65 -31.76 -12.85
C GLU A 37 2.14 -32.09 -12.89
N ARG A 38 2.78 -31.93 -14.06
CA ARG A 38 4.22 -32.14 -14.23
C ARG A 38 5.03 -31.17 -13.36
N VAL A 39 4.66 -29.89 -13.37
CA VAL A 39 5.31 -28.86 -12.55
C VAL A 39 5.12 -29.16 -11.06
N ARG A 40 3.93 -29.60 -10.64
CA ARG A 40 3.69 -30.06 -9.26
C ARG A 40 4.64 -31.20 -8.88
N ASP A 41 4.67 -32.27 -9.66
CA ASP A 41 5.45 -33.46 -9.33
C ASP A 41 6.95 -33.16 -9.29
N GLU A 42 7.44 -32.32 -10.20
CA GLU A 42 8.83 -31.89 -10.22
C GLU A 42 9.17 -30.99 -9.02
N LEU A 43 8.28 -30.07 -8.62
CA LEU A 43 8.47 -29.25 -7.41
C LEU A 43 8.45 -30.10 -6.13
N VAL A 44 7.57 -31.08 -6.03
CA VAL A 44 7.55 -32.03 -4.91
C VAL A 44 8.85 -32.84 -4.88
N ALA A 45 9.29 -33.35 -6.02
CA ALA A 45 10.55 -34.10 -6.13
C ALA A 45 11.78 -33.25 -5.81
N THR A 46 11.72 -31.94 -6.08
CA THR A 46 12.75 -30.95 -5.76
C THR A 46 12.75 -30.65 -4.26
N LEU A 47 11.58 -30.36 -3.67
CA LEU A 47 11.42 -30.09 -2.24
C LEU A 47 11.91 -31.25 -1.39
N LEU A 48 11.49 -32.48 -1.70
CA LEU A 48 11.94 -33.67 -0.98
C LEU A 48 13.44 -33.91 -1.16
N GLY A 49 13.98 -33.61 -2.35
CA GLY A 49 15.43 -33.67 -2.61
C GLY A 49 16.21 -32.62 -1.82
N LEU A 50 15.68 -31.41 -1.68
CA LEU A 50 16.25 -30.35 -0.86
C LEU A 50 16.22 -30.73 0.62
N TRP A 51 15.11 -31.28 1.11
CA TRP A 51 14.98 -31.76 2.47
C TRP A 51 16.01 -32.85 2.80
N ASP A 52 16.14 -33.85 1.92
CA ASP A 52 17.17 -34.89 2.03
C ASP A 52 18.58 -34.28 2.05
N HIS A 53 18.85 -33.30 1.18
CA HIS A 53 20.13 -32.59 1.18
C HIS A 53 20.41 -31.88 2.51
N ILE A 54 19.46 -31.11 3.02
CA ILE A 54 19.58 -30.37 4.29
C ILE A 54 19.83 -31.32 5.46
N LYS A 55 19.10 -32.43 5.54
CA LYS A 55 19.21 -33.40 6.65
C LYS A 55 20.47 -34.25 6.57
N ASN A 56 20.84 -34.71 5.38
CA ASN A 56 21.79 -35.83 5.24
C ASN A 56 23.12 -35.42 4.59
N HIS A 57 23.12 -34.44 3.67
CA HIS A 57 24.24 -34.21 2.76
C HIS A 57 24.94 -32.86 2.93
N CYS A 58 24.25 -31.82 3.37
CA CYS A 58 24.83 -30.48 3.55
C CYS A 58 25.62 -30.38 4.86
N PRO A 59 26.96 -30.24 4.83
CA PRO A 59 27.77 -30.20 6.06
C PRO A 59 27.46 -29.00 6.95
N GLN A 60 27.12 -27.85 6.34
CA GLN A 60 26.78 -26.62 7.08
C GLN A 60 25.40 -26.69 7.75
N CYS A 61 24.52 -27.56 7.25
CA CYS A 61 23.15 -27.69 7.73
C CYS A 61 22.94 -28.86 8.67
N ARG A 62 23.76 -29.93 8.57
CA ARG A 62 23.55 -31.19 9.28
C ARG A 62 23.33 -31.01 10.79
N ASP A 63 24.14 -30.19 11.45
CA ASP A 63 24.02 -29.99 12.90
C ASP A 63 22.79 -29.15 13.27
N LEU A 64 22.51 -28.10 12.49
CA LEU A 64 21.35 -27.22 12.68
C LEU A 64 20.03 -27.98 12.46
N ALA A 65 19.97 -28.74 11.37
CA ALA A 65 18.80 -29.49 10.95
C ALA A 65 18.67 -30.86 11.64
N ARG A 66 19.59 -31.24 12.53
CA ARG A 66 19.61 -32.55 13.19
C ARG A 66 18.27 -32.86 13.86
N THR A 67 17.69 -31.88 14.56
CA THR A 67 16.41 -32.00 15.27
C THR A 67 15.21 -31.50 14.48
N TRP A 68 15.40 -31.07 13.22
CA TRP A 68 14.28 -30.61 12.39
C TRP A 68 13.45 -31.80 11.91
N GLU A 69 12.14 -31.60 11.84
CA GLU A 69 11.20 -32.53 11.24
C GLU A 69 10.46 -31.82 10.11
N LEU A 70 10.17 -32.55 9.03
CA LEU A 70 9.33 -32.02 7.96
C LEU A 70 7.87 -32.16 8.38
N GLU A 71 7.34 -31.12 9.01
CA GLU A 71 5.96 -31.11 9.51
C GLU A 71 4.93 -31.01 8.36
N TRP A 72 5.14 -30.09 7.42
CA TRP A 72 4.21 -29.85 6.32
C TRP A 72 4.88 -29.20 5.10
N PHE A 73 4.34 -29.50 3.92
CA PHE A 73 4.60 -28.72 2.70
C PHE A 73 3.33 -28.59 1.87
N GLY A 74 3.25 -27.51 1.09
CA GLY A 74 2.11 -27.27 0.20
C GLY A 74 2.11 -28.24 -0.99
N TRP A 75 1.03 -28.99 -1.16
CA TRP A 75 0.87 -29.92 -2.28
C TRP A 75 0.53 -29.23 -3.61
N VAL A 76 -0.08 -28.04 -3.54
CA VAL A 76 -0.44 -27.26 -4.73
C VAL A 76 0.59 -26.14 -4.93
N PRO A 77 1.34 -26.13 -6.05
CA PRO A 77 2.30 -25.08 -6.33
C PRO A 77 1.66 -23.70 -6.41
N GLY A 78 2.30 -22.73 -5.75
CA GLY A 78 1.96 -21.32 -5.95
C GLY A 78 2.36 -20.85 -7.34
N LYS A 79 1.38 -20.51 -8.19
CA LYS A 79 1.66 -19.97 -9.53
C LYS A 79 1.99 -18.48 -9.46
N ARG A 80 3.24 -18.13 -9.74
CA ARG A 80 3.72 -16.74 -9.79
C ARG A 80 3.13 -15.98 -10.99
N GLU A 81 3.12 -16.59 -12.17
CA GLU A 81 2.62 -15.98 -13.42
C GLU A 81 1.67 -16.92 -14.16
N THR A 82 0.62 -16.35 -14.76
CA THR A 82 -0.32 -17.06 -15.64
C THR A 82 -0.85 -16.10 -16.71
N ARG A 83 -2.08 -16.29 -17.18
CA ARG A 83 -2.72 -15.43 -18.18
C ARG A 83 -2.94 -14.02 -17.61
N ARG A 84 -2.56 -13.02 -18.40
CA ARG A 84 -2.90 -11.61 -18.18
C ARG A 84 -3.93 -11.18 -19.22
N LEU A 85 -4.84 -10.31 -18.81
CA LEU A 85 -5.83 -9.71 -19.68
C LEU A 85 -5.25 -8.46 -20.34
N LEU A 86 -5.73 -8.12 -21.53
CA LEU A 86 -5.28 -6.95 -22.26
C LEU A 86 -6.26 -5.81 -22.05
N GLY A 87 -5.78 -4.75 -21.41
CA GLY A 87 -6.42 -3.44 -21.41
C GLY A 87 -5.93 -2.59 -22.57
N ASP A 88 -6.41 -1.35 -22.64
CA ASP A 88 -5.94 -0.42 -23.67
C ASP A 88 -4.52 0.05 -23.42
N HIS A 89 -4.07 0.01 -22.17
CA HIS A 89 -2.66 0.15 -21.83
C HIS A 89 -2.11 -1.18 -21.33
N ILE A 90 -0.94 -1.55 -21.83
CA ILE A 90 -0.14 -2.64 -21.29
C ILE A 90 1.02 -1.97 -20.57
N LEU A 91 1.06 -2.05 -19.24
CA LEU A 91 2.17 -1.49 -18.46
C LEU A 91 3.49 -2.14 -18.89
N THR A 92 4.49 -1.32 -19.19
CA THR A 92 5.81 -1.75 -19.64
C THR A 92 6.87 -1.54 -18.56
N GLU A 93 8.02 -2.19 -18.72
CA GLU A 93 9.19 -1.92 -17.87
C GLU A 93 9.55 -0.44 -17.86
N LEU A 94 9.50 0.21 -19.02
CA LEU A 94 9.83 1.63 -19.15
C LEU A 94 8.87 2.51 -18.34
N ASP A 95 7.57 2.21 -18.35
CA ASP A 95 6.59 2.94 -17.52
C ASP A 95 6.94 2.87 -16.02
N LEU A 96 7.52 1.74 -15.57
CA LEU A 96 7.95 1.54 -14.18
C LEU A 96 9.26 2.26 -13.89
N VAL A 97 10.27 2.09 -14.74
CA VAL A 97 11.62 2.67 -14.57
C VAL A 97 11.57 4.20 -14.62
N GLU A 98 10.80 4.78 -15.54
CA GLU A 98 10.64 6.24 -15.68
C GLU A 98 9.61 6.82 -14.69
N ALA A 99 8.97 5.97 -13.87
CA ALA A 99 7.86 6.36 -13.00
C ALA A 99 6.81 7.20 -13.75
N ARG A 100 6.40 6.71 -14.93
CA ARG A 100 5.61 7.48 -15.89
C ARG A 100 4.30 7.99 -15.26
N PRO A 101 3.98 9.29 -15.36
CA PRO A 101 2.70 9.81 -14.91
C PRO A 101 1.59 9.41 -15.89
N PHE A 102 0.40 9.15 -15.33
CA PHE A 102 -0.81 8.88 -16.09
C PHE A 102 -1.93 9.78 -15.59
N GLU A 103 -2.64 10.44 -16.50
CA GLU A 103 -3.79 11.28 -16.15
C GLU A 103 -4.90 10.43 -15.49
N ASP A 104 -5.02 9.17 -15.92
CA ASP A 104 -5.94 8.18 -15.37
C ASP A 104 -5.31 7.24 -14.35
N ALA A 105 -4.24 7.67 -13.67
CA ALA A 105 -3.67 6.94 -12.55
C ALA A 105 -4.72 6.67 -11.47
N VAL A 106 -4.84 5.42 -11.06
CA VAL A 106 -5.77 4.99 -10.00
C VAL A 106 -5.09 4.15 -8.92
N ALA A 107 -3.94 3.54 -9.19
CA ALA A 107 -3.15 2.80 -8.22
C ALA A 107 -1.65 3.06 -8.42
N HIS A 108 -0.82 2.46 -7.57
CA HIS A 108 0.64 2.57 -7.67
C HIS A 108 1.34 1.29 -7.21
N GLY A 109 2.60 1.14 -7.62
CA GLY A 109 3.52 0.13 -7.11
C GLY A 109 4.89 0.72 -6.86
N GLY A 110 5.72 0.00 -6.12
CA GLY A 110 7.08 0.44 -5.76
C GLY A 110 8.01 -0.70 -5.39
N TRP A 111 7.63 -1.94 -5.71
CA TRP A 111 8.53 -3.07 -5.55
C TRP A 111 9.58 -3.04 -6.66
N PRO A 112 10.84 -3.42 -6.40
CA PRO A 112 11.81 -3.69 -7.46
C PRO A 112 11.23 -4.64 -8.51
N ILE A 113 11.71 -4.57 -9.75
CA ILE A 113 11.33 -5.58 -10.75
C ILE A 113 12.05 -6.88 -10.34
N ASP A 114 11.26 -7.86 -9.88
CA ASP A 114 11.70 -9.16 -9.37
C ASP A 114 11.53 -10.24 -10.45
N LEU A 115 12.63 -10.52 -11.17
CA LEU A 115 12.69 -11.48 -12.27
C LEU A 115 13.42 -12.75 -11.84
N HIS A 116 12.92 -13.90 -12.28
CA HIS A 116 13.45 -15.21 -11.91
C HIS A 116 14.02 -15.93 -13.12
N PRO A 117 15.09 -16.71 -12.94
CA PRO A 117 15.71 -17.44 -14.04
C PRO A 117 14.74 -18.50 -14.62
N PRO A 118 14.69 -18.68 -15.96
CA PRO A 118 13.77 -19.62 -16.62
C PRO A 118 13.91 -21.11 -16.24
N TRP A 119 15.02 -21.50 -15.61
CA TRP A 119 15.23 -22.87 -15.11
C TRP A 119 15.00 -23.00 -13.59
N GLY A 120 14.64 -21.91 -12.91
CA GLY A 120 14.35 -21.87 -11.48
C GLY A 120 15.51 -22.41 -10.65
N ILE A 121 15.24 -23.43 -9.82
CA ILE A 121 16.26 -24.06 -8.97
C ILE A 121 17.42 -24.71 -9.74
N TYR A 122 17.19 -25.10 -11.01
CA TYR A 122 18.21 -25.73 -11.84
C TYR A 122 19.14 -24.73 -12.53
N ASP A 123 18.82 -23.44 -12.43
CA ASP A 123 19.67 -22.40 -12.99
C ASP A 123 20.93 -22.20 -12.13
N ARG A 124 22.05 -21.91 -12.79
CA ARG A 124 23.32 -21.63 -12.12
C ARG A 124 23.46 -20.17 -11.72
N GLU A 125 22.62 -19.29 -12.25
CA GLU A 125 22.54 -17.89 -11.86
C GLU A 125 21.91 -17.70 -10.46
N PRO A 126 22.03 -16.51 -9.86
CA PRO A 126 21.29 -16.13 -8.67
C PRO A 126 19.77 -16.40 -8.80
N PRO A 127 19.07 -16.71 -7.69
CA PRO A 127 17.67 -17.13 -7.73
C PRO A 127 16.70 -16.03 -8.17
N ALA A 128 17.11 -14.76 -8.14
CA ALA A 128 16.35 -13.64 -8.67
C ALA A 128 17.28 -12.50 -9.08
N LEU A 129 16.85 -11.74 -10.09
CA LEU A 129 17.36 -10.43 -10.44
C LEU A 129 16.38 -9.39 -9.92
N MET A 130 16.85 -8.53 -9.01
CA MET A 130 16.08 -7.43 -8.44
C MET A 130 16.55 -6.12 -9.05
N LEU A 131 15.76 -5.54 -9.96
CA LEU A 131 16.06 -4.23 -10.52
C LEU A 131 15.38 -3.15 -9.66
N PRO A 132 16.14 -2.35 -8.90
CA PRO A 132 15.55 -1.30 -8.08
C PRO A 132 14.93 -0.23 -8.99
N LEU A 133 13.82 0.35 -8.53
CA LEU A 133 13.19 1.50 -9.15
C LEU A 133 13.58 2.75 -8.36
N GLU A 134 13.83 3.85 -9.06
CA GLU A 134 14.18 5.12 -8.41
C GLU A 134 13.01 5.75 -7.65
N ASP A 135 11.79 5.50 -8.12
CA ASP A 135 10.55 6.03 -7.52
C ASP A 135 9.41 5.01 -7.63
N ILE A 136 8.29 5.30 -6.98
CA ILE A 136 7.04 4.58 -7.18
C ILE A 136 6.45 4.92 -8.55
N TYR A 137 5.78 3.96 -9.18
CA TYR A 137 5.13 4.13 -10.47
C TYR A 137 3.60 4.09 -10.34
N SER A 138 2.92 4.77 -11.26
CA SER A 138 1.46 4.81 -11.32
C SER A 138 0.91 3.70 -12.21
N ILE A 139 -0.29 3.23 -11.88
CA ILE A 139 -1.06 2.26 -12.66
C ILE A 139 -2.33 2.96 -13.15
N PRO A 140 -2.51 3.11 -14.47
CA PRO A 140 -3.67 3.77 -15.04
C PRO A 140 -4.91 2.85 -15.06
N LEU A 141 -6.11 3.43 -15.01
CA LEU A 141 -7.36 2.67 -15.06
C LEU A 141 -7.47 1.84 -16.34
N ARG A 142 -6.96 2.36 -17.45
CA ARG A 142 -6.93 1.62 -18.73
C ARG A 142 -6.03 0.38 -18.77
N ALA A 143 -5.25 0.12 -17.73
CA ALA A 143 -4.56 -1.15 -17.52
C ALA A 143 -5.39 -2.17 -16.69
N LEU A 144 -6.57 -1.77 -16.21
CA LEU A 144 -7.43 -2.52 -15.29
C LEU A 144 -8.82 -2.84 -15.86
N TYR A 145 -9.10 -2.52 -17.13
CA TYR A 145 -10.31 -2.98 -17.83
C TYR A 145 -9.98 -3.63 -19.16
N SER A 146 -10.90 -4.43 -19.69
CA SER A 146 -10.71 -5.16 -20.93
C SER A 146 -10.79 -4.26 -22.16
N ARG A 147 -9.84 -4.44 -23.08
CA ARG A 147 -9.85 -3.76 -24.38
C ARG A 147 -11.03 -4.17 -25.27
N ASN A 148 -11.58 -5.37 -25.10
CA ASN A 148 -12.58 -5.94 -26.01
C ASN A 148 -13.83 -6.55 -25.34
N VAL A 149 -13.99 -6.37 -24.03
CA VAL A 149 -15.21 -6.75 -23.30
C VAL A 149 -15.64 -5.54 -22.48
N GLU A 150 -16.70 -4.86 -22.92
CA GLU A 150 -17.05 -3.50 -22.49
C GLU A 150 -17.33 -3.36 -20.99
N ASN A 151 -17.76 -4.42 -20.30
CA ASN A 151 -18.13 -4.40 -18.89
C ASN A 151 -17.19 -5.22 -17.99
N LEU A 152 -15.97 -5.53 -18.46
CA LEU A 152 -15.01 -6.35 -17.72
C LEU A 152 -13.87 -5.50 -17.13
N LEU A 153 -13.82 -5.43 -15.81
CA LEU A 153 -12.69 -4.92 -15.02
C LEU A 153 -11.88 -6.09 -14.43
N PHE A 154 -10.60 -5.85 -14.17
CA PHE A 154 -9.69 -6.82 -13.57
C PHE A 154 -8.56 -6.12 -12.79
N ALA A 155 -8.00 -6.81 -11.80
CA ALA A 155 -6.98 -6.27 -10.93
C ALA A 155 -6.01 -7.35 -10.42
N GLY A 156 -4.81 -6.94 -10.01
CA GLY A 156 -3.79 -7.82 -9.47
C GLY A 156 -3.09 -8.63 -10.55
N ARG A 157 -2.90 -9.94 -10.33
CA ARG A 157 -2.03 -10.78 -11.17
C ARG A 157 -2.50 -10.94 -12.62
N CYS A 158 -3.76 -10.65 -12.92
CA CYS A 158 -4.31 -10.70 -14.28
C CYS A 158 -4.32 -9.34 -14.99
N ALA A 159 -3.86 -8.27 -14.34
CA ALA A 159 -3.82 -6.92 -14.92
C ALA A 159 -2.91 -6.82 -16.16
N SER A 160 -3.17 -5.79 -16.97
CA SER A 160 -2.53 -5.58 -18.27
C SER A 160 -1.09 -5.06 -18.10
N ALA A 161 -0.13 -5.96 -18.20
CA ALA A 161 1.30 -5.66 -18.06
C ALA A 161 2.16 -6.61 -18.92
N THR A 162 3.32 -6.13 -19.36
CA THR A 162 4.36 -6.97 -19.96
C THR A 162 4.92 -7.93 -18.91
N HIS A 163 5.62 -8.98 -19.37
CA HIS A 163 6.26 -9.95 -18.46
C HIS A 163 7.24 -9.28 -17.49
N VAL A 164 8.03 -8.32 -17.98
CA VAL A 164 9.01 -7.61 -17.12
C VAL A 164 8.29 -6.72 -16.11
N ALA A 165 7.35 -5.87 -16.54
CA ALA A 165 6.61 -5.00 -15.62
C ALA A 165 5.85 -5.80 -14.53
N PHE A 166 5.34 -6.96 -14.91
CA PHE A 166 4.68 -7.89 -14.00
C PHE A 166 5.54 -8.31 -12.81
N GLY A 167 6.86 -8.37 -12.97
CA GLY A 167 7.82 -8.65 -11.90
C GLY A 167 7.62 -7.76 -10.67
N SER A 168 7.13 -6.53 -10.86
CA SER A 168 6.79 -5.59 -9.78
C SER A 168 5.29 -5.45 -9.53
N THR A 169 4.44 -5.43 -10.57
CA THR A 169 3.00 -5.08 -10.38
C THR A 169 2.17 -6.16 -9.69
N ARG A 170 2.65 -7.40 -9.69
CA ARG A 170 1.92 -8.60 -9.22
C ARG A 170 1.75 -8.73 -7.71
N LEU A 171 2.43 -7.90 -6.92
CA LEU A 171 2.47 -8.03 -5.47
C LEU A 171 1.09 -7.81 -4.85
N ALA A 172 0.81 -8.50 -3.74
CA ALA A 172 -0.50 -8.47 -3.11
C ALA A 172 -0.95 -7.06 -2.69
N ALA A 173 -0.03 -6.23 -2.17
CA ALA A 173 -0.34 -4.85 -1.80
C ALA A 173 -0.72 -3.98 -3.02
N THR A 174 0.07 -4.09 -4.10
CA THR A 174 -0.23 -3.42 -5.38
C THR A 174 -1.55 -3.92 -5.97
N GLY A 175 -1.78 -5.24 -5.95
CA GLY A 175 -3.02 -5.85 -6.38
C GLY A 175 -4.24 -5.42 -5.56
N ALA A 176 -4.08 -5.18 -4.26
CA ALA A 176 -5.14 -4.64 -3.41
C ALA A 176 -5.50 -3.20 -3.80
N ALA A 177 -4.51 -2.35 -4.07
CA ALA A 177 -4.74 -0.99 -4.56
C ALA A 177 -5.43 -0.98 -5.94
N MET A 178 -4.99 -1.85 -6.86
CA MET A 178 -5.69 -2.07 -8.14
C MET A 178 -7.13 -2.54 -7.92
N GLY A 179 -7.36 -3.45 -6.95
CA GLY A 179 -8.67 -4.00 -6.64
C GLY A 179 -9.65 -2.96 -6.11
N GLN A 180 -9.20 -2.09 -5.20
CA GLN A 180 -9.99 -0.97 -4.70
C GLN A 180 -10.35 0.00 -5.84
N ALA A 181 -9.40 0.33 -6.71
CA ALA A 181 -9.63 1.15 -7.89
C ALA A 181 -10.66 0.53 -8.84
N ALA A 182 -10.47 -0.73 -9.23
CA ALA A 182 -11.35 -1.45 -10.14
C ALA A 182 -12.76 -1.62 -9.58
N GLY A 183 -12.89 -1.96 -8.29
CA GLY A 183 -14.18 -2.09 -7.63
C GLY A 183 -14.94 -0.77 -7.52
N THR A 184 -14.25 0.33 -7.21
CA THR A 184 -14.84 1.67 -7.17
C THR A 184 -15.28 2.11 -8.56
N ALA A 185 -14.46 1.88 -9.58
CA ALA A 185 -14.81 2.14 -10.97
C ALA A 185 -16.02 1.30 -11.43
N ALA A 186 -16.11 0.03 -11.02
CA ALA A 186 -17.25 -0.83 -11.32
C ALA A 186 -18.57 -0.29 -10.74
N ALA A 187 -18.55 0.10 -9.45
CA ALA A 187 -19.71 0.67 -8.78
C ALA A 187 -20.16 1.99 -9.44
N MET A 188 -19.19 2.83 -9.79
CA MET A 188 -19.43 4.10 -10.48
C MET A 188 -19.99 3.91 -11.89
N ALA A 189 -19.43 2.97 -12.67
CA ALA A 189 -19.91 2.57 -13.98
C ALA A 189 -21.37 2.09 -13.92
N ALA A 190 -21.68 1.21 -12.96
CA ALA A 190 -23.03 0.71 -12.74
C ALA A 190 -24.03 1.82 -12.35
N PHE A 191 -23.65 2.72 -11.45
CA PHE A 191 -24.49 3.84 -11.02
C PHE A 191 -24.78 4.82 -12.17
N ARG A 192 -23.78 5.10 -13.01
CA ARG A 192 -23.90 6.05 -14.13
C ARG A 192 -24.46 5.43 -15.41
N GLY A 193 -24.57 4.12 -15.48
CA GLY A 193 -24.96 3.41 -16.71
C GLY A 193 -23.94 3.59 -17.84
N CYS A 194 -22.64 3.57 -17.53
CA CYS A 194 -21.56 3.73 -18.49
C CYS A 194 -20.52 2.60 -18.37
N THR A 195 -19.58 2.53 -19.32
CA THR A 195 -18.51 1.53 -19.35
C THR A 195 -17.29 1.97 -18.53
N PRO A 196 -16.40 1.05 -18.10
CA PRO A 196 -15.13 1.40 -17.45
C PRO A 196 -14.22 2.29 -18.31
N ARG A 197 -14.31 2.15 -19.63
CA ARG A 197 -13.63 3.01 -20.60
C ARG A 197 -14.15 4.44 -20.52
N GLU A 198 -15.47 4.63 -20.50
CA GLU A 198 -16.07 5.96 -20.34
C GLU A 198 -15.77 6.58 -18.96
N ILE A 199 -15.59 5.77 -17.91
CA ILE A 199 -15.06 6.25 -16.63
C ILE A 199 -13.66 6.83 -16.81
N ALA A 200 -12.75 6.11 -17.49
CA ALA A 200 -11.39 6.61 -17.74
C ALA A 200 -11.39 7.89 -18.60
N ASP A 201 -12.25 7.98 -19.61
CA ASP A 201 -12.25 9.08 -20.57
C ASP A 201 -12.96 10.34 -20.05
N ARG A 202 -14.05 10.18 -19.28
CA ARG A 202 -14.98 11.28 -18.95
C ARG A 202 -15.15 11.54 -17.46
N HIS A 203 -14.86 10.56 -16.62
CA HIS A 203 -15.19 10.62 -15.18
C HIS A 203 -14.02 10.27 -14.27
N ILE A 204 -12.80 10.30 -14.80
CA ILE A 204 -11.61 9.86 -14.08
C ILE A 204 -11.32 10.70 -12.83
N ARG A 205 -11.58 12.02 -12.89
CA ARG A 205 -11.39 12.91 -11.75
C ARG A 205 -12.31 12.55 -10.60
N GLU A 206 -13.57 12.27 -10.89
CA GLU A 206 -14.53 11.85 -9.85
C GLU A 206 -14.14 10.50 -9.24
N LEU A 207 -13.69 9.54 -10.05
CA LEU A 207 -13.16 8.28 -9.53
C LEU A 207 -11.95 8.54 -8.61
N GLN A 208 -10.99 9.34 -9.05
CA GLN A 208 -9.80 9.69 -8.26
C GLN A 208 -10.16 10.39 -6.95
N GLU A 209 -11.14 11.30 -6.94
CA GLU A 209 -11.62 11.94 -5.71
C GLU A 209 -12.24 10.93 -4.73
N ILE A 210 -13.03 9.97 -5.22
CA ILE A 210 -13.57 8.90 -4.37
C ILE A 210 -12.44 8.08 -3.75
N LEU A 211 -11.45 7.68 -4.56
CA LEU A 211 -10.29 6.91 -4.10
C LEU A 211 -9.46 7.68 -3.05
N LEU A 212 -9.13 8.95 -3.33
CA LEU A 212 -8.39 9.81 -2.40
C LEU A 212 -9.17 10.02 -1.08
N ARG A 213 -10.49 10.22 -1.15
CA ARG A 213 -11.35 10.35 0.04
C ARG A 213 -11.30 9.09 0.92
N GLN A 214 -11.12 7.92 0.30
CA GLN A 214 -10.95 6.62 0.94
C GLN A 214 -9.49 6.31 1.35
N ASP A 215 -8.59 7.30 1.34
CA ASP A 215 -7.16 7.16 1.68
C ASP A 215 -6.38 6.21 0.75
N GLN A 216 -6.87 5.99 -0.48
CA GLN A 216 -6.06 5.41 -1.53
C GLN A 216 -5.06 6.46 -2.02
N TYR A 217 -3.78 6.11 -2.00
CA TYR A 217 -2.73 7.00 -2.48
C TYR A 217 -2.57 6.90 -3.99
N ILE A 218 -2.65 8.04 -4.67
CA ILE A 218 -2.36 8.19 -6.09
C ILE A 218 -1.16 9.14 -6.19
N PRO A 219 -0.02 8.69 -6.74
CA PRO A 219 1.19 9.49 -6.85
C PRO A 219 0.94 10.87 -7.47
N ASP A 220 1.40 11.90 -6.78
CA ASP A 220 1.41 13.30 -7.25
C ASP A 220 0.03 13.90 -7.57
N LEU A 221 -1.04 13.27 -7.07
CA LEU A 221 -2.40 13.75 -7.20
C LEU A 221 -2.91 14.30 -5.87
N ALA A 222 -3.17 15.61 -5.83
CA ALA A 222 -3.86 16.26 -4.73
C ALA A 222 -5.37 16.22 -4.95
N ALA A 223 -6.13 15.94 -3.89
CA ALA A 223 -7.58 16.02 -3.93
C ALA A 223 -8.06 17.47 -4.14
N GLN A 224 -9.09 17.61 -4.96
CA GLN A 224 -9.74 18.87 -5.33
C GLN A 224 -11.26 18.82 -5.13
N ASP A 225 -11.70 18.06 -4.12
CA ASP A 225 -13.10 17.93 -3.74
C ASP A 225 -13.73 19.27 -3.32
N GLU A 226 -14.59 19.84 -4.18
CA GLU A 226 -15.28 21.10 -3.91
C GLU A 226 -16.26 21.04 -2.73
N GLY A 227 -16.71 19.83 -2.37
CA GLY A 227 -17.55 19.59 -1.21
C GLY A 227 -16.78 19.64 0.11
N ASP A 228 -15.45 19.57 0.08
CA ASP A 228 -14.62 19.65 1.28
C ASP A 228 -14.49 21.11 1.76
N MET A 229 -15.20 21.40 2.85
CA MET A 229 -15.20 22.72 3.47
C MET A 229 -13.89 23.04 4.18
N ALA A 230 -13.03 22.05 4.49
CA ALA A 230 -11.73 22.29 5.12
C ALA A 230 -10.83 23.16 4.23
N ARG A 231 -10.91 22.95 2.91
CA ARG A 231 -10.18 23.73 1.89
C ARG A 231 -10.53 25.22 1.87
N LYS A 232 -11.72 25.55 2.39
CA LYS A 232 -12.30 26.90 2.43
C LYS A 232 -12.14 27.55 3.82
N ALA A 233 -11.43 26.90 4.73
CA ALA A 233 -11.16 27.40 6.07
C ALA A 233 -9.82 28.15 6.11
N GLN A 234 -9.72 29.15 6.99
CA GLN A 234 -8.45 29.59 7.53
C GLN A 234 -8.00 28.56 8.58
N ILE A 235 -6.79 28.04 8.42
CA ILE A 235 -6.25 26.98 9.27
C ILE A 235 -5.12 27.51 10.13
N SER A 236 -5.13 27.18 11.41
CA SER A 236 -4.08 27.53 12.37
C SER A 236 -3.89 26.39 13.38
N ALA A 237 -2.80 26.42 14.13
CA ALA A 237 -2.56 25.44 15.20
C ALA A 237 -2.01 26.11 16.46
N SER A 238 -2.04 25.38 17.57
CA SER A 238 -1.40 25.82 18.83
C SER A 238 0.11 25.98 18.70
N SER A 239 0.73 25.16 17.87
CA SER A 239 2.14 25.25 17.49
C SER A 239 2.37 24.46 16.20
N GLU A 240 3.48 24.76 15.52
CA GLU A 240 3.86 24.16 14.24
C GLU A 240 5.36 23.83 14.27
N ALA A 241 5.74 22.66 13.78
CA ALA A 241 7.13 22.33 13.50
C ALA A 241 7.54 22.88 12.12
N GLU A 242 8.84 23.13 11.92
CA GLU A 242 9.37 23.64 10.66
C GLU A 242 9.03 22.71 9.49
N GLY A 243 8.45 23.26 8.42
CA GLY A 243 8.03 22.50 7.24
C GLY A 243 6.82 21.57 7.45
N CYS A 244 6.13 21.70 8.59
CA CYS A 244 4.92 20.95 8.94
C CYS A 244 3.76 21.89 9.31
N GLU A 245 3.51 22.87 8.45
CA GLU A 245 2.58 23.95 8.71
C GLU A 245 1.13 23.46 8.78
N ALA A 246 0.31 24.12 9.61
CA ALA A 246 -1.09 23.75 9.83
C ALA A 246 -1.90 23.68 8.52
N ALA A 247 -1.64 24.60 7.59
CA ALA A 247 -2.32 24.66 6.29
C ALA A 247 -2.14 23.40 5.41
N SER A 248 -1.11 22.58 5.66
CA SER A 248 -0.83 21.37 4.89
C SER A 248 -1.97 20.35 4.95
N VAL A 249 -2.80 20.37 6.00
CA VAL A 249 -3.86 19.38 6.23
C VAL A 249 -5.05 19.49 5.29
N ALA A 250 -5.18 20.59 4.54
CA ALA A 250 -6.32 20.80 3.63
C ALA A 250 -5.89 21.00 2.17
N ASN A 251 -4.62 20.77 1.83
CA ASN A 251 -4.15 20.94 0.46
C ASN A 251 -4.44 19.73 -0.46
N GLY A 252 -4.97 18.64 0.10
CA GLY A 252 -5.38 17.43 -0.64
C GLY A 252 -4.29 16.37 -0.82
N LEU A 253 -3.09 16.59 -0.29
CA LEU A 253 -2.01 15.59 -0.25
C LEU A 253 -2.01 14.89 1.12
N THR A 254 -1.72 13.59 1.15
CA THR A 254 -1.85 12.77 2.37
C THR A 254 -0.57 12.04 2.78
N ARG A 255 0.55 12.39 2.14
CA ARG A 255 1.86 11.74 2.31
C ARG A 255 3.02 12.68 1.99
N HIS A 256 4.17 12.42 2.61
CA HIS A 256 5.45 12.95 2.13
C HIS A 256 5.78 12.37 0.75
N ARG A 257 6.42 13.15 -0.11
CA ARG A 257 6.89 12.67 -1.42
C ARG A 257 8.13 13.42 -1.88
N ARG A 258 9.16 12.66 -2.30
CA ARG A 258 10.43 13.18 -2.83
C ARG A 258 11.06 14.23 -1.90
N GLY A 259 11.18 13.89 -0.61
CA GLY A 259 11.75 14.76 0.42
C GLY A 259 10.86 15.93 0.88
N ARG A 260 9.71 16.17 0.22
CA ARG A 260 8.76 17.20 0.64
C ARG A 260 7.82 16.65 1.69
N THR A 261 7.69 17.38 2.80
CA THR A 261 6.72 17.08 3.85
C THR A 261 5.35 17.64 3.52
N ASN A 262 4.31 16.89 3.90
CA ASN A 262 2.93 17.34 3.74
C ASN A 262 2.08 16.87 4.91
N GLN A 263 2.30 17.44 6.08
CA GLN A 263 1.50 17.16 7.27
C GLN A 263 1.56 18.39 8.19
N TRP A 264 0.57 18.54 9.06
CA TRP A 264 0.77 19.33 10.26
C TRP A 264 1.49 18.49 11.31
N ALA A 265 2.46 19.10 11.99
CA ALA A 265 3.05 18.57 13.22
C ALA A 265 3.15 19.69 14.27
N SER A 266 2.84 19.39 15.53
CA SER A 266 3.02 20.35 16.61
C SER A 266 4.51 20.67 16.83
N GLY A 267 4.81 21.88 17.33
CA GLY A 267 6.17 22.33 17.59
C GLY A 267 6.96 21.39 18.51
N GLU A 268 8.26 21.27 18.25
CA GLU A 268 9.13 20.41 19.06
C GLU A 268 9.18 20.86 20.53
N GLY A 269 9.16 19.89 21.45
CA GLY A 269 9.19 20.15 22.89
C GLY A 269 7.90 20.72 23.49
N GLN A 270 6.86 20.98 22.68
CA GLN A 270 5.57 21.45 23.17
C GLN A 270 4.76 20.29 23.79
N PRO A 271 4.23 20.44 25.02
CA PRO A 271 3.46 19.37 25.65
C PRO A 271 2.08 19.21 25.00
N LEU A 272 1.57 17.99 24.99
CA LEU A 272 0.15 17.74 24.70
C LEU A 272 -0.72 18.26 25.86
N PRO A 273 -1.95 18.74 25.60
CA PRO A 273 -2.64 18.70 24.31
C PRO A 273 -2.20 19.78 23.32
N GLN A 274 -2.29 19.47 22.04
CA GLN A 274 -2.07 20.41 20.93
C GLN A 274 -3.31 20.42 20.04
N TRP A 275 -3.62 21.54 19.40
CA TRP A 275 -4.83 21.69 18.60
C TRP A 275 -4.54 22.23 17.20
N LEU A 276 -5.40 21.83 16.26
CA LEU A 276 -5.47 22.30 14.88
C LEU A 276 -6.88 22.85 14.64
N GLU A 277 -6.99 24.13 14.30
CA GLU A 277 -8.23 24.87 14.12
C GLU A 277 -8.52 25.12 12.64
N LEU A 278 -9.78 24.99 12.27
CA LEU A 278 -10.37 25.39 11.01
C LEU A 278 -11.42 26.45 11.31
N ARG A 279 -11.25 27.64 10.76
CA ARG A 279 -12.19 28.77 10.91
C ARG A 279 -12.71 29.21 9.55
N TRP A 280 -14.02 29.35 9.45
CA TRP A 280 -14.68 29.82 8.23
C TRP A 280 -15.14 31.26 8.37
N PRO A 281 -15.20 32.03 7.27
CA PRO A 281 -15.73 33.40 7.30
C PRO A 281 -17.22 33.49 7.69
N GLN A 282 -17.95 32.39 7.51
CA GLN A 282 -19.37 32.26 7.85
C GLN A 282 -19.63 30.87 8.42
N PRO A 283 -20.65 30.70 9.28
CA PRO A 283 -21.03 29.39 9.80
C PRO A 283 -21.26 28.36 8.69
N ARG A 284 -20.70 27.16 8.87
CA ARG A 284 -20.88 26.00 8.00
C ARG A 284 -21.71 24.95 8.73
N ALA A 285 -22.56 24.25 7.99
CA ALA A 285 -23.28 23.09 8.48
C ALA A 285 -22.35 21.86 8.34
N VAL A 286 -21.81 21.38 9.46
CA VAL A 286 -20.88 20.24 9.50
C VAL A 286 -21.62 18.98 9.91
N GLY A 287 -21.52 17.90 9.13
CA GLY A 287 -22.12 16.60 9.42
C GLY A 287 -21.12 15.45 9.50
N GLU A 288 -20.01 15.54 8.76
CA GLU A 288 -19.01 14.47 8.64
C GLU A 288 -17.58 15.03 8.60
N ILE A 289 -16.65 14.41 9.35
CA ILE A 289 -15.26 14.85 9.50
C ILE A 289 -14.33 13.67 9.21
N HIS A 290 -13.42 13.85 8.27
CA HIS A 290 -12.40 12.86 7.92
C HIS A 290 -11.05 13.30 8.45
N LEU A 291 -10.35 12.41 9.14
CA LEU A 291 -9.00 12.63 9.64
C LEU A 291 -8.08 11.53 9.11
N THR A 292 -6.94 11.94 8.55
CA THR A 292 -5.89 11.03 8.09
C THR A 292 -4.65 11.27 8.94
N PHE A 293 -4.24 10.28 9.72
CA PHE A 293 -3.15 10.36 10.70
C PHE A 293 -1.85 9.74 10.18
N ASP A 294 -0.74 10.11 10.81
CA ASP A 294 0.54 9.44 10.59
C ASP A 294 0.55 8.06 11.25
N THR A 295 0.74 7.03 10.44
CA THR A 295 0.89 5.63 10.89
C THR A 295 2.29 5.12 10.60
N GLY A 296 3.30 5.96 10.79
CA GLY A 296 4.70 5.58 10.75
C GLY A 296 5.25 5.44 9.34
N PHE A 297 4.82 6.28 8.38
CA PHE A 297 5.30 6.16 6.99
C PHE A 297 6.79 6.42 6.80
N ALA A 298 7.43 7.07 7.77
CA ALA A 298 8.88 7.25 7.78
C ALA A 298 9.66 5.94 8.02
N ARG A 299 8.99 4.85 8.44
CA ARG A 299 9.64 3.57 8.71
C ARG A 299 9.26 2.51 7.68
N PRO A 300 10.24 1.77 7.12
CA PRO A 300 9.96 0.59 6.32
C PRO A 300 9.25 -0.48 7.16
N LEU A 301 8.03 -0.82 6.76
CA LEU A 301 7.27 -1.94 7.31
C LEU A 301 7.37 -3.12 6.34
N THR A 302 7.89 -4.25 6.80
CA THR A 302 8.13 -5.42 5.93
C THR A 302 7.77 -6.69 6.66
N HIS A 303 6.78 -7.44 6.20
CA HIS A 303 6.54 -8.76 6.78
C HIS A 303 7.73 -9.67 6.44
N SER A 304 8.53 -10.05 7.44
CA SER A 304 9.78 -10.79 7.25
C SER A 304 9.98 -11.80 8.37
N GLN A 305 10.51 -12.98 8.00
CA GLN A 305 10.91 -13.99 8.97
C GLN A 305 12.35 -13.77 9.48
N TYR A 306 13.10 -12.85 8.87
CA TYR A 306 14.49 -12.58 9.24
C TYR A 306 14.55 -11.76 10.54
N PRO A 307 15.23 -12.24 11.59
CA PRO A 307 15.35 -11.53 12.86
C PRO A 307 15.95 -10.12 12.73
N SER A 308 16.88 -9.93 11.79
CA SER A 308 17.49 -8.63 11.51
C SER A 308 16.50 -7.60 10.95
N THR A 309 15.47 -8.04 10.22
CA THR A 309 14.38 -7.19 9.74
C THR A 309 13.35 -6.94 10.84
N LEU A 310 12.96 -7.99 11.57
CA LEU A 310 11.98 -7.90 12.65
C LEU A 310 12.43 -6.97 13.79
N LYS A 311 13.71 -6.97 14.14
CA LYS A 311 14.28 -6.08 15.17
C LYS A 311 14.16 -4.58 14.82
N LYS A 312 13.98 -4.25 13.54
CA LYS A 312 13.81 -2.85 13.08
C LYS A 312 12.33 -2.41 13.09
N GLN A 313 11.41 -3.30 13.46
CA GLN A 313 9.97 -3.04 13.38
C GLN A 313 9.37 -2.73 14.73
N VAL A 314 8.45 -1.77 14.73
CA VAL A 314 7.57 -1.53 15.87
C VAL A 314 6.33 -2.41 15.70
N ARG A 315 6.18 -3.41 16.56
CA ARG A 315 4.96 -4.23 16.62
C ARG A 315 3.89 -3.51 17.44
N GLY A 316 2.74 -3.26 16.82
CA GLY A 316 1.63 -2.54 17.42
C GLY A 316 1.34 -1.21 16.73
N PRO A 317 0.48 -0.36 17.33
CA PRO A 317 0.25 1.00 16.87
C PRO A 317 1.57 1.77 16.75
N GLN A 318 1.71 2.54 15.68
CA GLN A 318 2.93 3.29 15.42
C GLN A 318 3.00 4.53 16.32
N PRO A 319 4.16 4.90 16.88
CA PRO A 319 4.27 5.96 17.88
C PRO A 319 3.66 7.31 17.46
N GLU A 320 3.78 7.67 16.18
CA GLU A 320 3.27 8.92 15.59
C GLU A 320 1.75 8.98 15.50
N THR A 321 1.07 7.84 15.60
CA THR A 321 -0.37 7.79 15.46
C THR A 321 -1.03 8.47 16.63
N VAL A 322 -1.89 9.45 16.33
CA VAL A 322 -2.76 10.08 17.32
C VAL A 322 -3.64 9.02 17.97
N LYS A 323 -3.56 8.91 19.30
CA LYS A 323 -4.25 7.89 20.10
C LYS A 323 -5.55 8.43 20.69
N ASP A 324 -5.47 9.55 21.40
CA ASP A 324 -6.62 10.17 22.06
C ASP A 324 -6.78 11.58 21.51
N PHE A 325 -7.99 11.90 21.06
CA PHE A 325 -8.30 13.21 20.52
C PHE A 325 -9.80 13.51 20.66
N ARG A 326 -10.12 14.80 20.59
CA ARG A 326 -11.50 15.29 20.56
C ARG A 326 -11.69 16.34 19.48
N ILE A 327 -12.92 16.44 19.02
CA ILE A 327 -13.36 17.50 18.13
C ILE A 327 -14.12 18.50 18.97
N GLU A 328 -13.75 19.77 18.88
CA GLU A 328 -14.49 20.87 19.48
C GLU A 328 -15.03 21.78 18.39
N ALA A 329 -16.24 22.30 18.59
CA ALA A 329 -16.85 23.31 17.75
C ALA A 329 -17.05 24.60 18.56
N TRP A 330 -16.97 25.74 17.89
CA TRP A 330 -17.24 27.05 18.49
C TRP A 330 -18.75 27.32 18.48
N LEU A 331 -19.37 27.23 19.66
CA LEU A 331 -20.82 27.33 19.85
C LEU A 331 -21.11 28.33 20.97
N ASP A 332 -22.00 29.28 20.71
CA ASP A 332 -22.44 30.30 21.67
C ASP A 332 -21.27 31.04 22.35
N GLY A 333 -20.21 31.35 21.59
CA GLY A 333 -19.02 32.06 22.11
C GLY A 333 -18.07 31.19 22.95
N SER A 334 -18.17 29.87 22.87
CA SER A 334 -17.29 28.94 23.61
C SER A 334 -16.96 27.67 22.83
N TRP A 335 -15.81 27.06 23.12
CA TRP A 335 -15.46 25.75 22.58
C TRP A 335 -16.25 24.64 23.30
N ARG A 336 -16.96 23.81 22.55
CA ARG A 336 -17.67 22.64 23.08
C ARG A 336 -17.24 21.37 22.37
N ALA A 337 -16.97 20.32 23.14
CA ALA A 337 -16.64 19.01 22.57
C ALA A 337 -17.86 18.38 21.90
N VAL A 338 -17.71 17.95 20.64
CA VAL A 338 -18.77 17.32 19.83
C VAL A 338 -18.46 15.87 19.48
N ALA A 339 -17.20 15.46 19.61
CA ALA A 339 -16.78 14.06 19.52
C ALA A 339 -15.51 13.82 20.36
N ARG A 340 -15.35 12.62 20.90
CA ARG A 340 -14.14 12.19 21.62
C ARG A 340 -13.80 10.75 21.25
N ILE A 341 -12.54 10.49 20.94
CA ILE A 341 -12.02 9.19 20.52
C ILE A 341 -10.83 8.88 21.42
N THR A 342 -10.78 7.64 21.92
CA THR A 342 -9.65 7.13 22.72
C THR A 342 -9.11 5.84 22.12
N GLY A 343 -7.82 5.56 22.32
CA GLY A 343 -7.18 4.33 21.88
C GLY A 343 -7.10 4.15 20.36
N ASN A 344 -7.05 5.24 19.60
CA ASN A 344 -6.95 5.17 18.15
C ASN A 344 -5.60 4.58 17.68
N TYR A 345 -5.67 3.64 16.75
CA TYR A 345 -4.53 3.08 16.02
C TYR A 345 -4.75 3.11 14.50
N GLN A 346 -5.87 3.68 14.05
CA GLN A 346 -6.26 3.70 12.64
C GLN A 346 -5.69 4.96 11.97
N ARG A 347 -5.28 4.79 10.71
CA ARG A 347 -4.85 5.87 9.84
C ARG A 347 -5.99 6.80 9.47
N LYS A 348 -7.10 6.25 8.98
CA LYS A 348 -8.27 7.01 8.56
C LYS A 348 -9.36 6.90 9.64
N ARG A 349 -9.90 8.04 10.05
CA ARG A 349 -11.13 8.12 10.85
C ARG A 349 -12.15 8.97 10.13
N VAL A 350 -13.38 8.46 10.06
CA VAL A 350 -14.55 9.18 9.55
C VAL A 350 -15.52 9.30 10.71
N LEU A 351 -15.78 10.53 11.15
CA LEU A 351 -16.66 10.85 12.26
C LEU A 351 -17.95 11.44 11.69
N LYS A 352 -19.08 10.77 11.95
CA LYS A 352 -20.41 11.28 11.59
C LYS A 352 -21.07 11.85 12.83
N LEU A 353 -21.46 13.11 12.78
CA LEU A 353 -22.07 13.81 13.92
C LEU A 353 -23.55 13.42 14.14
N GLY A 354 -24.18 12.76 13.15
CA GLY A 354 -25.58 12.34 13.19
C GLY A 354 -26.60 13.47 13.02
N HIS A 355 -26.14 14.71 12.97
CA HIS A 355 -26.92 15.92 12.68
C HIS A 355 -26.00 16.96 12.04
N LEU A 356 -26.59 18.00 11.44
CA LEU A 356 -25.84 19.13 10.91
C LEU A 356 -25.57 20.14 12.02
N LEU A 357 -24.30 20.33 12.33
CA LEU A 357 -23.82 21.28 13.32
C LEU A 357 -23.42 22.59 12.64
N ALA A 358 -24.18 23.66 12.88
CA ALA A 358 -23.81 24.99 12.43
C ALA A 358 -22.68 25.56 13.30
N THR A 359 -21.51 25.82 12.71
CA THR A 359 -20.37 26.42 13.43
C THR A 359 -19.50 27.25 12.49
N GLU A 360 -18.93 28.34 13.00
CA GLU A 360 -17.93 29.16 12.30
C GLU A 360 -16.49 28.67 12.53
N ALA A 361 -16.27 27.81 13.52
CA ALA A 361 -14.95 27.23 13.78
C ALA A 361 -15.03 25.84 14.39
N MET A 362 -14.03 25.02 14.08
CA MET A 362 -13.85 23.68 14.61
C MET A 362 -12.38 23.45 14.89
N ARG A 363 -12.03 22.71 15.95
CA ARG A 363 -10.65 22.27 16.17
C ARG A 363 -10.55 20.82 16.57
N ILE A 364 -9.49 20.19 16.11
CA ILE A 364 -9.05 18.86 16.50
C ILE A 364 -8.06 19.05 17.64
N VAL A 365 -8.40 18.59 18.84
CA VAL A 365 -7.50 18.63 20.00
C VAL A 365 -6.91 17.25 20.20
N VAL A 366 -5.62 17.12 19.93
CA VAL A 366 -4.83 15.89 20.16
C VAL A 366 -4.39 15.88 21.62
N GLU A 367 -4.81 14.85 22.35
CA GLU A 367 -4.59 14.72 23.79
C GLU A 367 -3.48 13.72 24.11
N ALA A 368 -3.34 12.68 23.28
CA ALA A 368 -2.27 11.70 23.38
C ALA A 368 -1.94 11.08 22.02
N THR A 369 -0.69 10.66 21.85
CA THR A 369 -0.21 9.81 20.75
C THR A 369 0.06 8.39 21.26
N GLN A 370 0.51 7.52 20.37
CA GLN A 370 0.98 6.17 20.72
C GLN A 370 2.43 6.14 21.23
N GLY A 371 3.10 7.29 21.34
CA GLY A 371 4.45 7.40 21.89
C GLY A 371 5.30 8.55 21.34
N ASP A 372 4.91 9.14 20.22
CA ASP A 372 5.60 10.32 19.68
C ASP A 372 5.26 11.59 20.48
N PRO A 373 6.23 12.45 20.82
CA PRO A 373 5.95 13.67 21.58
C PRO A 373 5.12 14.71 20.82
N GLN A 374 5.04 14.63 19.48
CA GLN A 374 4.32 15.58 18.64
C GLN A 374 2.97 15.04 18.17
N ALA A 375 1.96 15.92 18.11
CA ALA A 375 0.74 15.66 17.38
C ALA A 375 0.99 15.78 15.87
N ARG A 376 0.53 14.81 15.06
CA ARG A 376 0.70 14.82 13.59
C ARG A 376 -0.58 14.45 12.85
N ILE A 377 -0.94 15.22 11.83
CA ILE A 377 -2.12 14.99 10.98
C ILE A 377 -1.74 15.25 9.52
N TYR A 378 -2.01 14.29 8.64
CA TYR A 378 -1.80 14.46 7.19
C TYR A 378 -2.92 15.25 6.54
N GLU A 379 -4.17 15.00 6.93
CA GLU A 379 -5.32 15.58 6.25
C GLU A 379 -6.53 15.72 7.19
N VAL A 380 -7.25 16.82 7.02
CA VAL A 380 -8.59 17.05 7.55
C VAL A 380 -9.52 17.36 6.38
N ARG A 381 -10.63 16.63 6.27
CA ARG A 381 -11.75 16.99 5.39
C ARG A 381 -13.03 17.17 6.18
N VAL A 382 -13.87 18.11 5.77
CA VAL A 382 -15.12 18.44 6.47
C VAL A 382 -16.25 18.54 5.47
N TYR A 383 -17.31 17.80 5.72
CA TYR A 383 -18.52 17.74 4.88
C TYR A 383 -19.76 18.07 5.70
N GLY A 384 -20.78 18.56 5.01
CA GLY A 384 -22.09 18.90 5.59
C GLY A 384 -23.16 17.86 5.34
#